data_AF-A0A3D1WXP8-F1
#
_entry.id   AF-A0A3D1WXP8-F1
#
_cell.length_a   1.000
_cell.length_b   1.000
_cell.length_c   1.000
_cell.angle_alpha   90.00
_cell.angle_beta   90.00
_cell.angle_gamma   90.00
#
_symmetry.space_group_name_H-M   'P 1'
#
loop_
_entity.id
_entity.type
_entity.pdbx_description
1 polymer ?
#
loop_
_entity_poly.entity_id
_entity_poly.type
_entity_poly.pdbx_seq_one_letter_code
_entity_poly.pdbx_strand_id
1 'polypeptide(L)' 'MSNLTIRQAVQGMLKLQDSGDHATMVGIGPMSPNLIQAVFELAKDEDFPPMFIASRNQVDMDEMGAGYVNGWDQ' A
#
# COMPACT_ATOMS: atom_id res chain seq x y z
N MET A 1 16.97 7.44 -9.24
CA MET A 1 16.40 6.67 -8.12
C MET A 1 17.33 5.51 -7.84
N SER A 2 17.90 5.39 -6.63
CA SER A 2 18.59 4.16 -6.26
C SER A 2 17.53 3.14 -5.90
N ASN A 3 17.48 2.00 -6.60
CA ASN A 3 16.48 0.97 -6.33
C ASN A 3 16.75 0.35 -4.95
N LEU A 4 16.03 0.82 -3.94
CA LEU A 4 16.08 0.28 -2.60
C LEU A 4 15.13 -0.92 -2.54
N THR A 5 15.67 -2.10 -2.26
CA THR A 5 14.86 -3.32 -2.16
C THR A 5 14.01 -3.29 -0.88
N ILE A 6 12.87 -3.97 -0.87
CA ILE A 6 12.04 -4.15 0.34
C ILE A 6 12.89 -4.71 1.50
N ARG A 7 13.81 -5.64 1.21
CA ARG A 7 14.73 -6.18 2.23
C ARG A 7 15.58 -5.08 2.87
N GLN A 8 16.14 -4.18 2.08
CA GLN A 8 16.95 -3.07 2.59
C GLN A 8 16.10 -2.08 3.39
N ALA A 9 14.87 -1.79 2.96
CA ALA A 9 13.94 -0.94 3.70
C ALA A 9 13.61 -1.53 5.07
N VAL A 10 13.24 -2.81 5.13
CA VAL A 10 12.95 -3.53 6.39
C VAL A 10 14.16 -3.55 7.32
N GLN A 11 15.35 -3.83 6.79
CA GLN A 11 16.58 -3.78 7.59
C GLN A 11 16.86 -2.38 8.16
N GLY A 12 16.59 -1.32 7.39
CA GLY A 12 16.68 0.06 7.86
C GLY A 12 15.71 0.34 9.00
N MET A 13 14.44 -0.05 8.85
CA MET A 13 13.41 0.11 9.88
C MET A 13 13.77 -0.63 11.19
N LEU A 14 14.33 -1.84 11.10
CA LEU A 14 14.79 -2.59 12.28
C LEU A 14 15.96 -1.89 12.98
N LYS A 15 16.92 -1.34 12.22
CA LYS A 15 18.05 -0.59 12.81
C LYS A 15 17.62 0.70 13.50
N LEU A 16 16.59 1.38 13.02
CA LEU A 16 16.05 2.56 13.69
C LEU A 16 15.55 2.24 15.11
N GLN A 17 15.04 1.02 15.33
CA GLN A 17 14.62 0.61 16.66
C GLN A 17 15.78 0.58 17.67
N ASP A 18 17.01 0.33 17.21
CA ASP A 18 18.20 0.34 18.08
C ASP A 18 18.54 1.75 18.60
N SER A 19 18.19 2.82 17.87
CA SER A 19 18.36 4.22 18.29
C SER A 19 17.16 4.78 19.05
N GLY A 20 16.07 4.01 19.18
CA GLY A 20 14.79 4.47 19.73
C GLY A 20 13.91 5.19 18.70
N ASP A 21 14.32 5.25 17.44
CA ASP A 21 13.53 5.79 16.34
C ASP A 21 12.63 4.70 15.73
N HIS A 22 11.54 5.13 15.07
CA HIS A 22 10.55 4.22 14.51
C HIS A 22 10.11 4.66 13.12
N ALA A 23 9.87 3.68 12.26
CA ALA A 23 9.28 3.86 10.94
C ALA A 23 8.33 2.70 10.66
N THR A 24 7.32 2.96 9.82
CA THR A 24 6.34 1.96 9.38
C THR A 24 6.07 2.09 7.90
N MET A 25 5.64 1.00 7.25
CA MET A 25 5.04 1.07 5.92
C MET A 25 3.56 1.44 6.05
N VAL A 26 3.06 2.23 5.11
CA VAL A 26 1.65 2.65 5.07
C VAL A 26 0.87 1.67 4.19
N GLY A 27 -0.03 0.91 4.81
CA GLY A 27 -1.01 0.08 4.10
C GLY A 27 -2.23 0.92 3.69
N ILE A 28 -2.64 0.82 2.43
CA ILE A 28 -3.53 1.80 1.79
C ILE A 28 -4.78 1.10 1.22
N GLY A 29 -5.96 1.63 1.56
CA GLY A 29 -7.27 1.26 1.00
C GLY A 29 -8.32 2.31 1.40
N PRO A 30 -9.54 2.32 0.83
CA PRO A 30 -10.12 1.39 -0.16
C PRO A 30 -9.66 1.60 -1.61
N MET A 31 -9.73 0.56 -2.45
CA MET A 31 -9.20 0.52 -3.83
C MET A 31 -10.04 1.27 -4.90
N SER A 32 -10.48 2.50 -4.61
CA SER A 32 -11.15 3.35 -5.60
C SER A 32 -10.14 4.00 -6.56
N PRO A 33 -10.52 4.35 -7.80
CA PRO A 33 -9.57 4.91 -8.77
C PRO A 33 -8.97 6.23 -8.29
N ASN A 34 -9.78 7.09 -7.67
CA ASN A 34 -9.34 8.38 -7.13
C ASN A 34 -8.32 8.21 -6.01
N LEU A 35 -8.51 7.22 -5.11
CA LEU A 35 -7.58 6.98 -4.01
C LEU A 35 -6.26 6.42 -4.52
N ILE A 36 -6.31 5.48 -5.47
CA ILE A 36 -5.12 4.91 -6.10
C ILE A 36 -4.30 6.02 -6.77
N GLN A 37 -4.95 6.92 -7.52
CA GLN A 37 -4.28 8.04 -8.16
C GLN A 37 -3.65 8.99 -7.14
N ALA A 38 -4.40 9.43 -6.14
CA ALA A 38 -3.89 10.33 -5.10
C ALA A 38 -2.68 9.74 -4.37
N VAL A 39 -2.68 8.43 -4.14
CA VAL A 39 -1.56 7.73 -3.50
C VAL A 39 -0.34 7.67 -4.41
N PHE A 40 -0.50 7.45 -5.71
CA PHE A 40 0.63 7.51 -6.63
C PHE A 40 1.26 8.90 -6.71
N GLU A 41 0.43 9.95 -6.74
CA GLU A 41 0.89 11.34 -6.71
C GLU A 41 1.65 11.64 -5.41
N LEU A 42 1.07 11.27 -4.26
CA LEU A 42 1.72 11.46 -2.97
C LEU A 42 3.00 10.63 -2.80
N ALA A 43 3.01 9.38 -3.25
CA ALA A 43 4.19 8.50 -3.19
C ALA A 43 5.34 9.03 -4.05
N LYS A 44 5.02 9.70 -5.16
CA LYS A 44 6.01 10.37 -5.99
C LYS A 44 6.59 11.60 -5.30
N ASP A 45 5.75 12.39 -4.63
CA ASP A 45 6.17 13.64 -3.98
C ASP A 45 6.95 13.37 -2.66
N GLU A 46 6.58 12.33 -1.91
CA GLU A 46 7.13 11.99 -0.59
C GLU A 46 8.10 10.80 -0.59
N ASP A 47 8.42 10.23 -1.76
CA ASP A 47 9.38 9.13 -1.99
C ASP A 47 9.22 7.92 -1.05
N PHE A 48 7.99 7.40 -0.95
CA PHE A 48 7.71 6.16 -0.21
C PHE A 48 7.10 5.08 -1.11
N PRO A 49 7.32 3.79 -0.78
CA PRO A 49 6.72 2.69 -1.54
C PRO A 49 5.22 2.56 -1.19
N PRO A 50 4.29 2.70 -2.16
CA PRO A 50 2.87 2.49 -1.90
C PRO A 50 2.58 1.00 -1.70
N MET A 51 1.87 0.66 -0.61
CA MET A 51 1.39 -0.70 -0.33
C MET A 51 -0.13 -0.70 -0.29
N PHE A 52 -0.76 -1.16 -1.36
CA PHE A 52 -2.21 -1.28 -1.44
C PHE A 52 -2.71 -2.57 -0.80
N ILE A 53 -3.77 -2.47 0.00
CA ILE A 53 -4.42 -3.60 0.67
C ILE A 53 -5.90 -3.56 0.31
N ALA A 54 -6.34 -4.51 -0.50
CA ALA A 54 -7.75 -4.73 -0.78
C ALA A 54 -8.34 -5.71 0.23
N SER A 55 -9.53 -5.43 0.74
CA SER A 55 -10.30 -6.43 1.51
C SER A 55 -10.98 -7.41 0.56
N ARG A 56 -11.31 -8.62 1.04
CA ARG A 56 -12.01 -9.64 0.24
C ARG A 56 -13.23 -9.05 -0.47
N ASN A 57 -14.13 -8.42 0.27
CA ASN A 57 -15.36 -7.88 -0.31
C ASN A 57 -15.11 -6.82 -1.42
N GLN A 58 -13.94 -6.16 -1.42
CA GLN A 58 -13.60 -5.18 -2.47
C GLN A 58 -13.21 -5.83 -3.80
N VAL A 59 -12.78 -7.08 -3.77
CA VAL A 59 -12.28 -7.85 -4.93
C VAL A 59 -13.10 -9.08 -5.25
N ASP A 60 -13.86 -9.57 -4.28
CA ASP A 60 -14.57 -10.84 -4.36
C ASP A 60 -15.76 -10.78 -3.39
N MET A 61 -16.93 -10.51 -3.95
CA MET A 61 -18.19 -10.49 -3.21
C MET A 61 -19.21 -11.34 -3.97
N ASP A 62 -19.28 -12.62 -3.59
CA ASP A 62 -20.12 -13.67 -4.21
C ASP A 62 -21.55 -13.20 -4.50
N GLU A 63 -22.18 -12.49 -3.55
CA GLU A 63 -23.55 -11.99 -3.65
C GLU A 63 -23.76 -10.96 -4.78
N MET A 64 -22.68 -10.30 -5.19
CA MET A 64 -22.68 -9.27 -6.23
C MET A 64 -22.02 -9.73 -7.54
N GLY A 65 -21.48 -10.96 -7.57
CA GLY A 65 -20.77 -11.53 -8.73
C GLY A 65 -19.39 -10.92 -9.03
N ALA A 66 -18.97 -9.93 -8.24
CA ALA A 66 -17.66 -9.26 -8.26
C ALA A 66 -17.53 -8.38 -6.99
N GLY A 67 -16.34 -7.84 -6.71
CA GLY A 67 -16.11 -6.96 -5.57
C GLY A 67 -16.84 -5.61 -5.63
N TYR A 68 -17.31 -5.09 -4.49
CA TYR A 68 -18.24 -3.94 -4.43
C TYR A 68 -17.66 -2.58 -4.83
N VAL A 69 -16.33 -2.44 -4.97
CA VAL A 69 -15.69 -1.13 -5.17
C VAL A 69 -15.72 -0.69 -6.64
N ASN A 70 -15.27 -1.55 -7.57
CA ASN A 70 -15.32 -1.29 -9.01
C ASN A 70 -15.58 -2.57 -9.82
N GLY A 71 -16.25 -3.58 -9.25
CA GLY A 71 -16.41 -4.87 -9.91
C GLY A 71 -15.08 -5.57 -10.16
N TRP A 72 -14.10 -5.39 -9.26
CA TRP A 72 -12.85 -6.13 -9.28
C TRP A 72 -13.16 -7.63 -9.11
N ASP A 73 -12.34 -8.48 -9.70
CA ASP A 73 -12.41 -9.94 -9.59
C ASP A 73 -11.00 -10.49 -9.35
N GLN A 74 -10.88 -11.64 -8.69
CA GLN A 74 -9.62 -12.23 -8.24
C GLN A 74 -8.86 -12.98 -9.35
#